data_AF-A0A3D0T898-F1
#
_entry.id   AF-A0A3D0T898-F1
#
_cell.length_a   1.000
_cell.length_b   1.000
_cell.length_c   1.000
_cell.angle_alpha   90.00
_cell.angle_beta   90.00
_cell.angle_gamma   90.00
#
_symmetry.space_group_name_H-M   'P 1'
#
loop_
_entity.id
_entity.type
_entity.pdbx_description
1 polymer ?
#
loop_
_entity_poly.entity_id
_entity_poly.type
_entity_poly.pdbx_seq_one_letter_code
_entity_poly.pdbx_strand_id
1 'polypeptide(L)'
;MGNQKSTNRQAGVIHLVLLLILLLIISAVVFAVVSLGIIKNPFKNLKLSGSKGPAVSLQTQYQNPFDKSAQYVNPFASYKNPFDQLK
;
A
#
# COMPACT_ATOMS: atom_id res chain seq x y z
N MET A 1 -23.70 38.53 -44.25
CA MET A 1 -23.26 38.64 -42.84
C MET A 1 -22.49 37.39 -42.46
N GLY A 2 -21.16 37.49 -42.43
CA GLY A 2 -20.24 36.36 -42.30
C GLY A 2 -19.82 36.07 -40.85
N ASN A 3 -19.70 34.77 -40.57
CA ASN A 3 -18.78 34.12 -39.64
C ASN A 3 -18.45 34.81 -38.29
N GLN A 4 -19.21 34.46 -37.25
CA GLN A 4 -18.88 34.75 -35.85
C GLN A 4 -18.78 33.46 -34.98
N LYS A 5 -18.82 32.25 -35.55
CA LYS A 5 -18.82 30.98 -34.77
C LYS A 5 -17.46 30.31 -34.59
N SER A 6 -16.38 30.83 -35.18
CA SER A 6 -15.06 30.14 -35.24
C SER A 6 -13.97 30.69 -34.31
N THR A 7 -14.25 31.70 -33.48
CA THR A 7 -13.23 32.32 -32.61
C THR A 7 -13.15 31.68 -31.23
N ASN A 8 -14.28 31.19 -30.68
CA ASN A 8 -14.33 30.63 -29.32
C ASN A 8 -13.55 29.31 -29.16
N ARG A 9 -13.53 28.45 -30.19
CA ARG A 9 -12.73 27.22 -30.18
C ARG A 9 -11.23 27.52 -30.28
N GLN A 10 -10.85 28.49 -31.11
CA GLN A 10 -9.46 28.91 -31.27
C GLN A 10 -8.92 29.58 -30.00
N ALA A 11 -9.72 30.44 -29.36
CA ALA A 11 -9.37 31.04 -28.09
C ALA A 11 -9.14 29.98 -26.99
N GLY A 12 -10.02 28.98 -26.87
CA GLY A 12 -9.85 27.91 -25.89
C GLY A 12 -8.56 27.10 -26.07
N VAL A 13 -8.20 26.78 -27.32
CA VAL A 13 -6.94 26.06 -27.62
C VAL A 13 -5.72 26.91 -27.27
N ILE A 14 -5.74 28.21 -27.58
CA ILE A 14 -4.62 29.12 -27.26
C ILE A 14 -4.38 29.18 -25.74
N HIS A 15 -5.44 29.28 -24.94
CA HIS A 15 -5.31 29.30 -23.48
C HIS A 15 -4.78 27.97 -22.93
N LEU A 16 -5.20 26.84 -23.53
CA LEU A 16 -4.72 25.52 -23.13
C LEU A 16 -3.25 25.32 -23.47
N VAL A 17 -2.81 25.76 -24.65
CA VAL A 17 -1.40 25.74 -25.06
C VAL A 17 -0.57 26.64 -24.16
N LEU A 18 -1.04 27.85 -23.85
CA LEU A 18 -0.36 28.78 -22.94
C LEU A 18 -0.20 28.18 -21.53
N LEU A 19 -1.25 27.55 -21.00
CA LEU A 19 -1.21 26.89 -19.69
C LEU A 19 -0.23 25.71 -19.67
N LEU A 20 -0.17 24.94 -20.76
CA LEU A 20 0.74 23.79 -20.88
C LEU A 20 2.21 24.25 -20.94
N ILE A 21 2.49 25.33 -21.67
CA ILE A 21 3.82 25.97 -21.72
C ILE A 21 4.21 26.48 -20.33
N LEU A 22 3.30 27.17 -19.63
CA LEU A 22 3.56 27.67 -18.28
C LEU A 22 3.90 26.52 -17.31
N LEU A 23 3.14 25.43 -17.38
CA LEU A 23 3.35 24.25 -16.55
C LEU A 23 4.71 23.58 -16.83
N LEU A 24 5.12 23.52 -18.10
CA LEU A 24 6.45 23.05 -18.49
C LEU A 24 7.56 23.91 -17.89
N ILE A 25 7.45 25.24 -17.98
CA ILE A 25 8.46 26.16 -17.43
C ILE A 25 8.57 25.98 -15.91
N ILE A 26 7.45 25.94 -15.19
CA ILE A 26 7.44 25.73 -13.74
C ILE A 26 8.09 24.39 -13.38
N SER A 27 7.74 23.32 -14.10
CA SER A 27 8.30 21.99 -13.85
C SER A 27 9.82 21.94 -14.08
N ALA A 28 10.33 22.61 -15.12
CA ALA A 28 11.74 22.68 -15.45
C ALA A 28 12.53 23.45 -14.37
N VAL A 29 12.00 24.56 -13.87
CA VAL A 29 12.63 25.33 -12.78
C VAL A 29 12.70 24.50 -11.51
N VAL A 30 11.61 23.85 -11.11
CA VAL A 30 11.59 22.98 -9.93
C VAL A 30 12.58 21.83 -10.07
N PHE A 31 12.63 21.20 -11.24
CA PHE A 31 13.59 20.12 -11.53
C PHE A 31 15.04 20.59 -11.41
N ALA A 32 15.39 21.73 -12.02
CA ALA A 32 16.74 22.27 -11.96
C ALA A 32 17.19 22.54 -10.51
N VAL A 33 16.35 23.22 -9.74
CA VAL A 33 16.66 23.57 -8.33
C VAL A 33 16.80 22.33 -7.44
N VAL A 34 15.99 21.28 -7.68
CA VAL A 34 16.12 19.99 -6.98
C VAL A 34 17.38 19.23 -7.43
N SER A 35 17.69 19.21 -8.72
CA SER A 35 18.87 18.51 -9.27
C SER A 35 20.20 19.12 -8.81
N LEU A 36 20.24 20.43 -8.61
CA LEU A 36 21.40 21.17 -8.08
C LEU A 36 21.51 21.06 -6.55
N GLY A 37 20.54 20.41 -5.89
CA GLY A 37 20.57 20.20 -4.44
C GLY A 37 20.27 21.45 -3.60
N ILE A 38 19.78 22.54 -4.22
CA ILE A 38 19.42 23.78 -3.53
C ILE A 38 18.23 23.55 -2.60
N ILE A 39 17.28 22.68 -3.01
CA ILE A 39 16.11 22.30 -2.22
C ILE A 39 16.05 20.77 -2.10
N LYS A 40 15.66 20.27 -0.91
CA LYS A 40 15.42 18.84 -0.69
C LYS A 40 14.31 18.34 -1.60
N ASN A 41 14.55 17.24 -2.32
CA ASN A 41 13.57 16.68 -3.25
C ASN A 41 12.22 16.40 -2.55
N PRO A 42 11.15 17.15 -2.85
CA PRO A 42 9.86 17.02 -2.17
C PRO A 42 9.13 15.73 -2.56
N PHE A 43 9.54 15.07 -3.64
CA PHE A 43 8.90 13.85 -4.15
C PHE A 43 9.55 12.55 -3.65
N LYS A 44 10.58 12.64 -2.80
CA LYS A 44 11.31 11.45 -2.30
C LYS A 44 10.41 10.41 -1.63
N ASN A 45 9.31 10.84 -1.03
CA ASN A 45 8.36 9.97 -0.33
C ASN A 45 7.05 9.78 -1.11
N LEU A 46 6.96 10.27 -2.36
CA LEU A 46 5.77 10.13 -3.17
C LEU A 46 5.71 8.69 -3.69
N LYS A 47 4.86 7.86 -3.07
CA LYS A 47 4.59 6.49 -3.50
C LYS A 47 3.65 6.53 -4.72
N LEU A 48 4.20 6.72 -5.93
CA LEU A 48 3.42 6.69 -7.18
C LEU A 48 3.05 5.27 -7.63
N SER A 49 3.59 4.23 -7.02
CA SER A 49 3.42 2.85 -7.47
C SER A 49 2.43 2.06 -6.62
N GLY A 50 1.37 1.61 -7.29
CA GLY A 50 0.75 0.29 -7.17
C GLY A 50 0.19 -0.09 -5.80
N SER A 51 -1.12 -0.24 -5.74
CA SER A 51 -1.80 -1.06 -4.73
C SER A 51 -0.97 -2.32 -4.45
N LYS A 52 -0.42 -2.42 -3.24
CA LYS A 52 0.13 -3.68 -2.75
C LYS A 52 -1.04 -4.65 -2.71
N GLY A 53 -1.12 -5.52 -3.72
CA GLY A 53 -2.09 -6.61 -3.75
C GLY A 53 -2.00 -7.39 -2.43
N PRO A 54 -3.11 -8.02 -2.00
CA PRO A 54 -3.12 -8.75 -0.74
C PRO A 54 -2.01 -9.80 -0.73
N ALA A 55 -1.01 -9.58 0.11
CA ALA A 55 0.08 -10.51 0.34
C ALA A 55 -0.42 -11.60 1.29
N VAL A 56 -0.97 -12.68 0.73
CA VAL A 56 -1.35 -13.85 1.53
C VAL A 56 -0.08 -14.66 1.78
N SER A 57 0.37 -14.71 3.04
CA SER A 57 1.44 -15.62 3.43
C SER A 57 0.87 -17.02 3.65
N LEU A 58 1.32 -17.99 2.85
CA LEU A 58 1.01 -19.38 3.09
C LEU A 58 1.77 -19.83 4.34
N GLN A 59 1.06 -20.06 5.45
CA GLN A 59 1.64 -20.66 6.63
C GLN A 59 1.97 -22.13 6.30
N THR A 60 3.25 -22.44 6.20
CA THR A 60 3.73 -23.82 5.94
C THR A 60 3.82 -24.67 7.20
N GLN A 61 3.57 -24.08 8.37
CA GLN A 61 3.69 -24.74 9.66
C GLN A 61 2.41 -25.53 9.97
N TYR A 62 2.45 -26.82 9.68
CA TYR A 62 1.45 -27.77 10.16
C TYR A 62 1.79 -28.18 11.59
N GLN A 63 1.02 -27.71 12.57
CA GLN A 63 1.09 -28.23 13.93
C GLN A 63 0.36 -29.58 13.98
N ASN A 64 1.09 -30.66 14.19
CA ASN A 64 0.51 -32.01 14.27
C ASN A 64 -0.35 -32.15 15.54
N PRO A 65 -1.68 -32.27 15.44
CA PRO A 65 -2.55 -32.39 16.62
C PRO A 65 -2.45 -33.78 17.29
N PHE A 66 -1.71 -34.72 16.69
CA PHE A 66 -1.45 -36.05 17.21
C PHE A 66 -0.07 -36.18 17.86
N ASP A 67 0.64 -35.08 18.06
CA ASP A 67 1.87 -35.11 18.83
C ASP A 67 1.57 -35.45 20.31
N LYS A 68 2.37 -36.31 20.91
CA LYS A 68 2.14 -36.83 22.28
C LYS A 68 2.12 -35.70 23.33
N SER A 69 2.79 -34.59 23.04
CA SER A 69 2.83 -33.38 23.85
C SER A 69 1.54 -32.55 23.79
N ALA A 70 0.74 -32.68 22.73
CA ALA A 70 -0.53 -31.99 22.53
C ALA A 70 -1.74 -32.85 22.93
N GLN A 71 -1.51 -34.10 23.31
CA GLN A 71 -2.57 -35.05 23.65
C GLN A 71 -3.20 -34.69 25.00
N TYR A 72 -4.54 -34.68 25.06
CA TYR A 72 -5.30 -34.42 26.28
C TYR A 72 -4.86 -35.38 27.39
N VAL A 73 -4.22 -34.84 28.42
CA VAL A 73 -3.85 -35.59 29.61
C VAL A 73 -5.06 -35.57 30.54
N ASN A 74 -5.53 -36.76 30.95
CA ASN A 74 -6.67 -36.85 31.87
C ASN A 74 -6.33 -36.14 33.20
N PRO A 75 -7.07 -35.07 33.59
CA PRO A 75 -6.77 -34.29 34.80
C PRO A 75 -6.99 -35.09 36.09
N PHE A 76 -7.68 -36.23 36.02
CA PHE A 76 -7.92 -37.13 37.15
C PHE A 76 -6.94 -38.30 37.20
N ALA A 77 -5.95 -38.38 36.30
CA ALA A 77 -4.94 -39.44 36.32
C ALA A 77 -4.14 -39.45 37.64
N SER A 78 -4.03 -38.31 38.32
CA SER A 78 -3.35 -38.21 39.62
C SER A 78 -4.28 -38.45 40.82
N TYR A 79 -5.59 -38.65 40.60
CA TYR A 79 -6.54 -38.87 41.68
C TYR A 79 -6.57 -40.36 42.05
N LYS A 80 -6.00 -40.72 43.19
CA LYS A 80 -6.18 -42.06 43.77
C LYS A 80 -7.62 -42.21 44.24
N ASN A 81 -8.26 -43.30 43.83
CA ASN A 81 -9.61 -43.62 44.26
C ASN A 81 -9.64 -43.84 45.79
N PRO A 82 -10.46 -43.11 46.56
CA PRO A 82 -10.51 -43.22 48.01
C PRO A 82 -11.00 -44.58 48.52
N PHE A 83 -11.56 -45.43 47.65
CA PHE A 83 -11.99 -46.79 47.98
C PHE A 83 -10.92 -47.86 47.73
N ASP A 84 -9.79 -47.53 47.10
CA ASP A 84 -8.71 -48.49 46.82
C ASP A 84 -8.04 -49.05 48.09
N GLN A 85 -8.22 -48.38 49.23
CA GLN A 85 -7.64 -48.75 50.53
C GLN A 85 -8.60 -49.53 51.43
N LEU A 86 -9.83 -49.81 50.98
CA LEU A 86 -10.79 -50.63 51.72
C LEU A 86 -10.74 -52.07 51.19
N LYS A 87 -9.78 -52.85 51.70
CA LYS A 87 -9.75 -54.31 51.59
C LYS A 87 -9.86 -54.93 52.97
#